data_AF-A0AAE4L2A3-F1
#
_entry.id   AF-A0AAE4L2A3-F1
#
_cell.length_a   1.000
_cell.length_b   1.000
_cell.length_c   1.000
_cell.angle_alpha   90.00
_cell.angle_beta   90.00
_cell.angle_gamma   90.00
#
_symmetry.space_group_name_H-M   'P 1'
#
loop_
_entity.id
_entity.type
_entity.pdbx_description
1 polymer ?
#
loop_
_entity_poly.entity_id
_entity_poly.type
_entity_poly.pdbx_seq_one_letter_code
_entity_poly.pdbx_strand_id
1 'polypeptide(L)'
;MMYIDNEVLEKMIMTIVEGFDRIEKKLDRMGRVKEFLNGDELLDNYDIAKLLNVSLRTVARYREKGLIRYYQTDDNGKNFYRSSEIQEFLLKRGKKK
;
A
#
# COMPACT_ATOMS: atom_id res chain seq x y z
N MET A 1 -0.81 -10.22 48.54
CA MET A 1 -0.37 -9.84 47.18
C MET A 1 -0.40 -11.12 46.36
N MET A 2 -1.25 -11.23 45.32
CA MET A 2 -1.22 -12.40 44.44
C MET A 2 0.00 -12.27 43.54
N TYR A 3 1.00 -13.12 43.76
CA TYR A 3 2.12 -13.27 42.84
C TYR A 3 1.62 -14.05 41.64
N ILE A 4 1.85 -13.51 40.45
CA ILE A 4 1.62 -14.26 39.22
C ILE A 4 2.80 -15.23 39.10
N ASP A 5 2.53 -16.52 39.09
CA ASP A 5 3.56 -17.53 38.88
C ASP A 5 4.22 -17.36 37.51
N ASN A 6 5.52 -17.60 37.44
CA ASN A 6 6.30 -17.43 36.21
C ASN A 6 5.73 -18.26 35.05
N GLU A 7 5.17 -19.44 35.31
CA GLU A 7 4.52 -20.27 34.29
C GLU A 7 3.26 -19.61 33.72
N VAL A 8 2.51 -18.89 34.56
CA VAL A 8 1.31 -18.16 34.13
C VAL A 8 1.74 -16.96 33.28
N LEU A 9 2.78 -16.25 33.72
CA LEU A 9 3.36 -15.14 32.96
C LEU A 9 3.88 -15.59 31.59
N GLU A 10 4.59 -16.72 31.53
CA GLU A 10 5.14 -17.27 30.28
C GLU A 10 4.02 -17.62 29.29
N LYS A 11 2.96 -18.29 29.75
CA LYS A 11 1.78 -18.59 28.91
C LYS A 11 1.09 -17.33 28.40
N MET A 12 0.98 -16.29 29.24
CA MET A 12 0.41 -15.01 28.82
C MET A 12 1.28 -14.34 27.75
N ILE A 13 2.61 -14.36 27.90
CA ILE A 13 3.55 -13.79 26.92
C ILE A 13 3.45 -14.56 25.59
N MET A 14 3.47 -15.90 25.61
CA MET A 14 3.33 -16.69 24.38
C MET A 14 2.02 -16.39 23.65
N THR A 15 0.91 -16.29 24.39
CA THR A 15 -0.40 -15.96 23.82
C THR A 15 -0.39 -14.59 23.14
N ILE A 16 0.28 -13.60 23.74
CA ILE A 16 0.42 -12.24 23.18
C ILE A 16 1.26 -12.27 21.91
N VAL A 17 2.40 -12.98 21.90
CA VAL A 17 3.28 -13.11 20.74
C VAL A 17 2.55 -13.78 19.57
N GLU A 18 1.82 -14.87 19.81
CA GLU A 18 0.97 -15.50 18.79
C GLU A 18 -0.13 -14.55 18.27
N GLY A 19 -0.65 -13.69 19.14
CA GLY A 19 -1.58 -12.63 18.78
C GLY A 19 -0.97 -11.64 17.78
N PHE A 20 0.27 -11.21 18.01
CA PHE A 20 1.01 -10.33 17.10
C PHE A 20 1.26 -10.99 15.73
N ASP A 21 1.71 -12.25 15.69
CA ASP A 21 1.92 -13.00 14.44
C ASP A 21 0.63 -13.10 13.61
N ARG A 22 -0.51 -13.31 14.28
CA ARG A 22 -1.83 -13.38 13.61
C ARG A 22 -2.23 -12.02 13.03
N ILE A 23 -1.96 -10.94 13.76
CA ILE A 23 -2.24 -9.57 13.32
C ILE A 23 -1.35 -9.22 12.12
N GLU A 24 -0.05 -9.51 12.17
CA GLU A 24 0.89 -9.30 11.06
C GLU A 24 0.42 -10.03 9.80
N LYS A 25 0.11 -11.33 9.90
CA LYS A 25 -0.43 -12.12 8.77
C LYS A 25 -1.76 -11.57 8.24
N LYS A 26 -2.58 -10.97 9.09
CA LYS A 26 -3.85 -10.34 8.67
C LYS A 26 -3.59 -9.02 7.96
N LEU A 27 -2.65 -8.19 8.45
CA LEU A 27 -2.21 -6.96 7.80
C LEU A 27 -1.57 -7.25 6.44
N ASP A 28 -0.74 -8.29 6.33
CA ASP A 28 -0.16 -8.75 5.05
C ASP A 28 -1.21 -9.23 4.05
N ARG A 29 -2.33 -9.79 4.52
CA ARG A 29 -3.46 -10.14 3.66
C ARG A 29 -4.30 -8.92 3.30
N MET A 30 -4.47 -7.98 4.22
CA MET A 30 -5.18 -6.74 3.97
C MET A 30 -4.43 -5.84 2.98
N GLY A 31 -3.10 -5.78 3.04
CA GLY A 31 -2.26 -5.16 2.00
C GLY A 31 -2.31 -5.88 0.64
N ARG A 32 -2.85 -7.11 0.59
CA ARG A 32 -3.13 -7.86 -0.64
C ARG A 32 -4.56 -7.74 -1.15
N VAL A 33 -5.48 -7.13 -0.39
CA VAL A 33 -6.78 -6.68 -0.90
C VAL A 33 -6.57 -5.30 -1.50
N LYS A 34 -5.80 -5.23 -2.59
CA LYS A 34 -5.78 -4.01 -3.38
C LYS A 34 -7.17 -3.79 -3.93
N GLU A 35 -7.71 -2.60 -3.75
CA GLU A 35 -9.03 -2.27 -4.25
C GLU A 35 -9.00 -2.38 -5.78
N PHE A 36 -9.81 -3.28 -6.33
CA PHE A 36 -9.96 -3.42 -7.77
C PHE A 36 -11.18 -2.58 -8.19
N LEU A 37 -10.95 -1.44 -8.83
CA LEU A 37 -12.03 -0.65 -9.42
C LEU A 37 -12.27 -1.15 -10.84
N ASN A 38 -13.44 -1.75 -11.10
CA ASN A 38 -13.77 -2.36 -12.40
C ASN A 38 -12.73 -3.40 -12.88
N GLY A 39 -12.12 -4.14 -11.95
CA GLY A 39 -11.07 -5.13 -12.26
C GLY A 39 -9.66 -4.56 -12.41
N ASP A 40 -9.47 -3.25 -12.21
CA ASP A 40 -8.17 -2.59 -12.27
C ASP A 40 -7.64 -2.28 -10.87
N GLU A 41 -6.41 -2.70 -10.60
CA GLU A 41 -5.73 -2.52 -9.33
C GLU A 41 -5.49 -1.03 -9.07
N LEU A 42 -5.98 -0.52 -7.94
CA LEU A 42 -5.71 0.85 -7.53
C LEU A 42 -4.38 0.92 -6.76
N LEU A 43 -3.55 1.88 -7.18
CA LEU A 43 -2.25 2.21 -6.60
C LEU A 43 -2.35 3.56 -5.92
N ASP A 44 -1.74 3.70 -4.74
CA ASP A 44 -1.62 5.01 -4.11
C ASP A 44 -0.31 5.73 -4.50
N ASN A 45 -0.09 6.91 -3.92
CA ASN A 45 1.12 7.71 -4.18
C ASN A 45 2.42 6.95 -3.92
N TYR A 46 2.45 6.11 -2.89
CA TYR A 46 3.64 5.37 -2.50
C TYR A 46 3.90 4.23 -3.47
N ASP A 47 2.84 3.50 -3.84
CA ASP A 47 2.93 2.42 -4.83
C ASP A 47 3.52 2.89 -6.15
N ILE A 48 3.02 4.00 -6.70
CA ILE A 48 3.52 4.50 -7.98
C ILE A 48 4.92 5.12 -7.88
N ALA A 49 5.28 5.73 -6.75
CA ALA A 49 6.63 6.25 -6.53
C ALA A 49 7.66 5.11 -6.55
N LYS A 50 7.32 4.01 -5.88
CA LYS A 50 8.11 2.78 -5.88
C LYS A 50 8.17 2.15 -7.27
N LEU A 51 7.04 2.03 -7.96
CA LEU A 51 6.95 1.43 -9.29
C LEU A 51 7.74 2.20 -10.36
N LEU A 52 7.68 3.53 -10.32
CA LEU A 52 8.39 4.41 -11.26
C LEU A 52 9.85 4.67 -10.87
N ASN A 53 10.27 4.23 -9.68
CA ASN A 53 11.57 4.53 -9.07
C ASN A 53 11.86 6.04 -9.01
N VAL A 54 10.92 6.81 -8.43
CA VAL A 54 11.04 8.27 -8.28
C VAL A 54 10.54 8.72 -6.90
N SER A 55 10.86 9.95 -6.52
CA SER A 55 10.32 10.53 -5.27
C SER A 55 8.83 10.89 -5.39
N LEU A 56 8.14 10.96 -4.25
CA LEU A 56 6.76 11.46 -4.16
C LEU A 56 6.61 12.88 -4.74
N ARG A 57 7.64 13.72 -4.59
CA ARG A 57 7.69 15.05 -5.23
C ARG A 57 7.65 14.95 -6.76
N THR A 58 8.34 13.96 -7.33
CA THR A 58 8.32 13.73 -8.78
C THR A 58 6.96 13.22 -9.25
N VAL A 59 6.32 12.33 -8.48
CA VAL A 59 4.94 11.90 -8.70
C VAL A 59 3.98 13.10 -8.72
N ALA A 60 4.09 14.01 -7.74
CA ALA A 60 3.29 15.23 -7.71
C ALA A 60 3.50 16.08 -8.97
N ARG A 61 4.76 16.28 -9.37
CA ARG A 61 5.10 16.99 -10.61
C ARG A 61 4.54 16.32 -11.86
N TYR A 62 4.50 14.98 -11.91
CA TYR A 62 3.91 14.25 -13.03
C TYR A 62 2.39 14.48 -13.11
N ARG A 63 1.69 14.55 -11.98
CA ARG A 63 0.27 14.96 -11.96
C ARG A 63 0.07 16.40 -12.43
N GLU A 64 0.83 17.34 -11.89
CA GLU A 64 0.73 18.77 -12.24
C GLU A 64 0.97 19.01 -13.73
N LYS A 65 1.86 18.23 -14.34
CA LYS A 65 2.16 18.29 -15.78
C LYS A 65 1.22 17.44 -16.64
N GLY A 66 0.24 16.75 -16.06
CA GLY A 66 -0.67 15.86 -16.78
C GLY A 66 -0.01 14.63 -17.42
N LEU A 67 1.16 14.21 -16.93
CA LEU A 67 1.92 13.09 -17.48
C LEU A 67 1.36 11.73 -17.06
N ILE A 68 0.75 11.67 -15.87
CA ILE A 68 0.06 10.49 -15.35
C ILE A 68 -1.38 10.90 -15.01
N ARG A 69 -2.32 10.02 -15.33
CA ARG A 69 -3.72 10.18 -14.88
C ARG A 69 -3.80 9.84 -13.40
N TYR A 70 -4.71 10.51 -12.69
CA TYR A 70 -4.97 10.28 -11.28
C TYR A 70 -6.45 10.52 -11.03
N TYR A 71 -6.93 9.97 -9.92
CA TYR A 71 -8.29 10.08 -9.46
C TYR A 71 -8.28 10.43 -7.98
N GLN A 72 -9.32 11.11 -7.52
CA GLN A 72 -9.45 11.49 -6.11
C GLN A 72 -10.66 10.81 -5.51
N THR A 73 -10.52 10.42 -4.25
CA THR A 73 -11.66 9.99 -3.43
C THR A 73 -12.40 11.21 -2.90
N ASP A 74 -13.73 11.16 -2.90
CA ASP A 74 -14.59 12.31 -2.60
C ASP A 74 -14.42 12.84 -1.17
N ASP A 75 -14.10 11.96 -0.21
CA ASP A 75 -14.10 12.30 1.21
C ASP A 75 -12.80 12.96 1.71
N ASN A 76 -11.64 12.61 1.14
CA ASN A 76 -10.33 13.01 1.67
C ASN A 76 -9.36 13.57 0.62
N GLY A 77 -9.77 13.63 -0.66
CA GLY A 77 -8.89 14.08 -1.74
C GLY A 77 -7.66 13.18 -1.95
N LYS A 78 -7.67 11.94 -1.42
CA LYS A 78 -6.55 11.00 -1.59
C LYS A 78 -6.45 10.64 -3.06
N ASN A 79 -5.28 10.91 -3.65
CA ASN A 79 -4.99 10.54 -5.03
C ASN A 79 -4.74 9.03 -5.14
N PHE A 80 -5.38 8.41 -6.12
CA PHE A 80 -5.15 7.03 -6.53
C PHE A 80 -4.96 6.94 -8.04
N TYR A 81 -4.39 5.83 -8.47
CA TYR A 81 -3.92 5.57 -9.83
C TYR A 81 -4.37 4.19 -10.25
N ARG A 82 -4.78 4.06 -11.51
CA ARG A 82 -5.07 2.74 -12.09
C ARG A 82 -3.77 2.06 -12.52
N SER A 83 -3.57 0.82 -12.12
CA SER A 83 -2.39 0.04 -12.47
C SER A 83 -2.22 -0.04 -13.99
N SER A 84 -3.29 -0.31 -14.74
CA SER A 84 -3.26 -0.37 -16.21
C SER A 84 -2.71 0.91 -16.86
N GLU A 85 -3.17 2.09 -16.42
CA GLU A 85 -2.75 3.38 -16.99
C GLU A 85 -1.29 3.70 -16.66
N ILE A 86 -0.81 3.31 -15.48
CA ILE A 86 0.61 3.45 -15.12
C ILE A 86 1.48 2.49 -15.94
N GLN A 87 1.01 1.27 -16.22
CA GLN A 87 1.70 0.35 -17.13
C GLN A 87 1.77 0.93 -18.55
N GLU A 88 0.68 1.52 -19.07
CA GLU A 88 0.70 2.20 -20.37
C GLU A 88 1.69 3.36 -20.42
N PHE A 89 1.76 4.15 -19.35
CA PHE A 89 2.74 5.23 -19.22
C PHE A 89 4.18 4.71 -19.29
N LEU A 90 4.49 3.61 -18.59
CA LEU A 90 5.80 2.96 -18.62
C LEU A 90 6.14 2.45 -20.03
N LEU A 91 5.19 1.81 -20.72
CA LEU A 91 5.37 1.31 -22.09
C LEU A 91 5.64 2.46 -23.07
N LYS A 92 4.91 3.57 -22.98
CA LYS A 92 5.15 4.77 -23.82
C LYS A 92 6.52 5.38 -23.57
N ARG A 93 7.00 5.37 -22.32
CA ARG A 93 8.33 5.87 -21.95
C ARG A 93 9.44 4.94 -22.47
N GLY A 94 9.24 3.62 -22.41
CA GLY A 94 10.19 2.61 -22.89
C GLY A 94 10.32 2.52 -24.41
N LYS A 95 9.31 2.97 -25.17
CA LYS A 95 9.32 3.02 -26.65
C LYS A 95 10.09 4.20 -27.25
N LYS A 96 10.61 5.14 -26.43
CA LYS A 96 11.56 6.14 -26.89
C LYS A 96 12.98 5.53 -26.88
N LYS A 97 13.29 4.75 -27.92
CA LYS A 97 14.66 4.50 -28.35
C LYS A 97 14.79 4.94 -29.80
#